data_AF-A0A8T2QN56-F1
#
_entry.id   AF-A0A8T2QN56-F1
#
_cell.length_a   1.000
_cell.length_b   1.000
_cell.length_c   1.000
_cell.angle_alpha   90.00
_cell.angle_beta   90.00
_cell.angle_gamma   90.00
#
_symmetry.space_group_name_H-M   'P 1'
#
loop_
_entity.id
_entity.type
_entity.pdbx_description
1 polymer ?
#
loop_
_entity_poly.entity_id
_entity_poly.type
_entity_poly.pdbx_seq_one_letter_code
_entity_poly.pdbx_strand_id
1 'polypeptide(L)'
;MRKEDNKNSVTLTTMHQSKGLEWDTVFIVKVNDSKIPLLHEARGTVCDRAASVEEERRLFYVGMTRAKRKLYILYTTWDSNQ
;
A
#
# COMPACT_ATOMS: atom_id res chain seq x y z
N MET A 1 -23.41 -17.80 9.18
CA MET A 1 -22.70 -18.22 7.96
C MET A 1 -21.28 -18.59 8.36
N ARG A 2 -20.88 -19.85 8.15
CA ARG A 2 -19.64 -20.44 8.70
C ARG A 2 -18.41 -19.70 8.18
N LYS A 3 -17.52 -19.32 9.10
CA LYS A 3 -16.23 -18.65 8.85
C LYS A 3 -15.13 -19.71 8.85
N GLU A 4 -15.25 -20.69 7.96
CA GLU A 4 -14.22 -21.69 7.70
C GLU A 4 -14.00 -21.72 6.19
N ASP A 5 -12.74 -21.92 5.79
CA ASP A 5 -12.24 -22.08 4.41
C ASP A 5 -11.79 -20.84 3.63
N ASN A 6 -10.91 -20.03 4.22
CA ASN A 6 -9.98 -19.18 3.45
C ASN A 6 -8.51 -19.55 3.66
N LYS A 7 -8.23 -20.78 4.15
CA LYS A 7 -6.88 -21.30 4.42
C LYS A 7 -5.96 -21.31 3.19
N ASN A 8 -6.51 -21.22 1.99
CA ASN A 8 -5.76 -21.31 0.74
C ASN A 8 -6.19 -20.25 -0.28
N SER A 9 -6.32 -19.01 0.18
CA SER A 9 -6.75 -17.88 -0.66
C SER A 9 -5.71 -16.76 -0.65
N VAL A 10 -5.76 -15.91 -1.68
CA VAL A 10 -5.00 -14.67 -1.72
C VAL A 10 -5.87 -13.56 -1.14
N THR A 11 -5.35 -12.85 -0.15
CA THR A 11 -6.01 -11.67 0.41
C THR A 11 -5.60 -10.42 -0.36
N LEU A 12 -6.55 -9.80 -1.07
CA LEU A 12 -6.39 -8.47 -1.63
C LEU A 12 -6.94 -7.43 -0.64
N THR A 13 -6.12 -6.47 -0.25
CA THR A 13 -6.51 -5.41 0.70
C THR A 13 -5.73 -4.12 0.43
N THR A 14 -6.13 -3.03 1.08
CA THR A 14 -5.40 -1.76 1.03
C THR A 14 -4.36 -1.68 2.15
N MET A 15 -3.34 -0.83 2.01
CA MET A 15 -2.33 -0.63 3.06
C MET A 15 -2.98 -0.20 4.40
N HIS A 16 -4.03 0.61 4.35
CA HIS A 16 -4.79 1.04 5.52
C HIS A 16 -5.45 -0.14 6.26
N GLN A 17 -6.15 -1.01 5.53
CA GLN A 17 -6.83 -2.17 6.11
C GLN A 17 -5.86 -3.27 6.57
N SER A 18 -4.63 -3.26 6.05
CA SER A 18 -3.60 -4.22 6.43
C SER A 18 -3.05 -4.00 7.85
N LYS A 19 -3.31 -2.84 8.47
CA LYS A 19 -2.76 -2.48 9.78
C LYS A 19 -3.11 -3.53 10.85
N GLY A 20 -2.10 -4.06 11.52
CA GLY A 20 -2.26 -5.09 12.56
C GLY A 20 -2.43 -6.52 12.04
N LEU A 21 -2.50 -6.71 10.71
CA LEU A 21 -2.43 -8.02 10.07
C LEU A 21 -1.00 -8.26 9.57
N GLU A 22 -0.63 -9.52 9.39
CA GLU A 22 0.69 -9.90 8.89
C GLU A 22 0.58 -11.17 8.04
N TRP A 23 1.44 -11.28 7.02
CA TRP A 23 1.48 -12.44 6.12
C TRP A 23 2.92 -12.88 5.87
N ASP A 24 3.10 -14.15 5.52
CA ASP A 24 4.42 -14.67 5.16
C ASP A 24 5.00 -14.00 3.92
N THR A 25 4.15 -13.73 2.93
CA THR A 25 4.51 -13.08 1.67
C THR A 25 3.54 -11.95 1.37
N VAL A 26 4.06 -10.78 1.03
CA VAL A 26 3.27 -9.61 0.64
C VAL A 26 3.72 -9.11 -0.73
N PHE A 27 2.74 -8.75 -1.56
CA PHE A 27 2.95 -8.09 -2.84
C PHE A 27 2.38 -6.68 -2.75
N ILE A 28 3.22 -5.66 -2.84
CA ILE A 28 2.80 -4.28 -3.00
C ILE A 28 2.86 -3.95 -4.48
N VAL A 29 1.71 -3.69 -5.08
CA VAL A 29 1.57 -3.44 -6.52
C VAL A 29 1.40 -1.96 -6.83
N LYS A 30 1.72 -1.57 -8.07
CA LYS A 30 1.55 -0.20 -8.60
C LYS A 30 2.30 0.87 -7.80
N VAL A 31 3.51 0.55 -7.32
CA VAL A 31 4.39 1.53 -6.67
C VAL A 31 5.07 2.38 -7.74
N ASN A 32 4.29 3.29 -8.34
CA ASN A 32 4.76 4.23 -9.35
C ASN A 32 4.84 5.64 -8.77
N ASP A 33 5.78 6.42 -9.32
CA ASP A 33 5.90 7.83 -9.00
C ASP A 33 4.56 8.54 -9.28
N SER A 34 4.14 9.46 -8.42
CA SER A 34 2.80 10.09 -8.34
C SER A 34 1.60 9.25 -7.87
N LYS A 35 1.70 7.91 -7.76
CA LYS A 35 0.62 7.06 -7.20
C LYS A 35 0.90 6.59 -5.78
N ILE A 36 2.16 6.36 -5.42
CA ILE A 36 2.60 6.14 -4.04
C ILE A 36 3.92 6.93 -3.88
N PRO A 37 3.96 7.99 -3.07
CA PRO A 37 2.88 8.52 -2.22
C PRO A 37 1.71 9.03 -3.06
N LEU A 38 0.46 8.74 -2.64
CA LEU A 38 -0.70 9.42 -3.21
C LEU A 38 -0.54 10.90 -2.87
N LEU A 39 -0.03 11.66 -3.83
CA LEU A 39 -0.16 13.11 -3.79
C LEU A 39 -1.66 13.35 -3.99
N HIS A 40 -2.42 13.33 -2.90
CA HIS A 40 -3.68 14.04 -2.91
C HIS A 40 -3.29 15.43 -3.40
N GLU A 41 -3.92 15.90 -4.48
CA GLU A 41 -3.89 17.30 -4.84
C GLU A 41 -4.62 18.04 -3.72
N ALA A 42 -3.99 18.11 -2.55
CA ALA A 42 -4.41 18.92 -1.46
C ALA A 42 -4.43 20.32 -2.04
N ARG A 43 -5.62 20.85 -2.25
CA ARG A 43 -5.90 22.27 -2.50
C ARG A 43 -5.53 23.12 -1.28
N GLY A 44 -4.36 22.85 -0.70
CA GLY A 44 -3.87 23.33 0.58
C GLY A 44 -2.44 23.84 0.44
N THR A 45 -1.92 24.36 1.55
CA THR A 45 -0.63 25.05 1.58
C THR A 45 0.53 24.07 1.40
N VAL A 46 1.74 24.59 1.07
CA VAL A 46 2.95 23.76 0.89
C VAL A 46 3.24 22.87 2.12
N CYS A 47 2.91 23.35 3.33
CA CYS A 47 3.03 22.58 4.57
C CYS A 47 2.11 21.34 4.60
N ASP A 48 0.87 21.47 4.12
CA ASP A 48 -0.10 20.36 4.10
C ASP A 48 0.35 19.26 3.15
N ARG A 49 0.96 19.65 2.02
CA ARG A 49 1.53 18.70 1.05
C ARG A 49 2.69 17.90 1.66
N ALA A 50 3.60 18.54 2.39
CA ALA A 50 4.71 17.85 3.05
C ALA A 50 4.19 16.86 4.11
N ALA A 51 3.23 17.28 4.95
CA ALA A 51 2.62 16.41 5.94
C ALA A 51 1.90 15.20 5.32
N SER A 52 1.19 15.41 4.21
CA SER A 52 0.52 14.34 3.46
C SER A 52 1.51 13.33 2.88
N VAL A 53 2.65 13.79 2.37
CA VAL A 53 3.71 12.90 1.85
C VAL A 53 4.31 12.06 2.97
N GLU A 54 4.55 12.64 4.15
CA GLU A 54 5.05 11.89 5.30
C GLU A 54 4.06 10.83 5.79
N GLU A 55 2.76 11.11 5.74
CA GLU A 55 1.74 10.14 6.12
C GLU A 55 1.66 8.96 5.14
N GLU A 56 1.68 9.24 3.83
CA GLU A 56 1.74 8.21 2.80
C GLU A 56 3.02 7.37 2.91
N ARG A 57 4.15 7.99 3.25
CA ARG A 57 5.41 7.25 3.52
C ARG A 57 5.26 6.32 4.72
N ARG A 58 4.61 6.77 5.80
CA ARG A 58 4.30 5.92 6.96
C ARG A 58 3.39 4.76 6.58
N LEU A 59 2.35 5.00 5.78
CA LEU A 59 1.46 3.95 5.29
C LEU A 59 2.18 2.92 4.44
N PHE A 60 3.08 3.37 3.55
CA PHE A 60 3.91 2.48 2.75
C PHE A 60 4.83 1.63 3.63
N TYR A 61 5.48 2.24 4.63
CA TYR A 61 6.29 1.52 5.61
C TYR A 61 5.46 0.51 6.43
N VAL A 62 4.24 0.88 6.83
CA VAL A 62 3.30 -0.04 7.47
C VAL A 62 3.01 -1.22 6.54
N GLY A 63 2.74 -0.99 5.25
CA GLY A 63 2.54 -2.03 4.25
C GLY A 63 3.74 -2.97 4.12
N MET A 64 4.96 -2.43 4.06
CA MET A 64 6.20 -3.24 3.99
C MET A 64 6.37 -4.13 5.22
N THR A 65 6.11 -3.59 6.42
CA THR A 65 6.26 -4.32 7.69
C THR A 65 5.21 -5.40 7.89
N ARG A 66 4.21 -5.53 7.01
CA ARG A 66 3.26 -6.65 7.03
C ARG A 66 3.87 -7.97 6.55
N ALA A 67 4.98 -7.92 5.83
CA ALA A 67 5.66 -9.10 5.31
C ALA A 67 6.59 -9.71 6.37
N LYS A 68 6.42 -11.00 6.66
CA LYS A 68 7.31 -11.73 7.60
C LYS A 68 8.56 -12.30 6.93
N ARG A 69 8.41 -12.83 5.72
CA ARG A 69 9.49 -13.56 5.03
C ARG A 69 9.85 -12.97 3.69
N LYS A 70 8.86 -12.66 2.86
CA LYS A 70 9.08 -12.15 1.50
C LYS A 70 8.23 -10.92 1.22
N LEU A 71 8.86 -9.88 0.74
CA LEU A 71 8.21 -8.67 0.27
C LEU A 71 8.55 -8.48 -1.21
N TYR A 72 7.53 -8.37 -2.05
CA TYR A 72 7.67 -8.03 -3.46
C TYR A 72 7.06 -6.65 -3.70
N ILE A 73 7.85 -5.76 -4.29
CA ILE A 73 7.41 -4.43 -4.68
C ILE A 73 7.41 -4.38 -6.20
N LEU A 74 6.24 -4.09 -6.76
CA LEU A 74 6.02 -4.10 -8.20
C LEU A 74 5.63 -2.69 -8.65
N TYR A 75 6.34 -2.21 -9.67
CA TYR A 75 6.06 -0.97 -10.37
C TYR A 75 5.68 -1.30 -11.82
N THR A 76 5.01 -0.37 -12.48
CA THR A 76 4.54 -0.53 -13.86
C THR A 76 5.31 0.43 -14.74
N THR A 77 6.02 -0.11 -15.74
CA THR A 77 6.79 0.69 -16.71
C THR A 77 5.90 1.38 -17.74
N TRP A 78 4.69 0.86 -17.95
CA TRP A 78 3.74 1.38 -18.92
C TRP A 78 2.33 1.35 -18.33
N ASP A 79 1.75 2.52 -18.10
CA ASP A 79 0.38 2.67 -17.61
C ASP A 79 -0.42 3.49 -18.62
N SER A 80 -1.39 2.88 -19.29
CA SER A 80 -2.25 3.53 -20.29
C SER A 80 -3.23 4.56 -19.71
N ASN A 81 -3.29 4.68 -18.38
CA ASN A 81 -4.14 5.63 -17.64
C ASN A 81 -3.35 6.88 -17.19
N GLN A 82 -2.37 7.33 -17.98
CA GLN A 82 -1.62 8.56 -17.72
C GLN A 82 -2.18 9.74 -18.52
#